data_AF-A0A1Y4B020-F1
#
_entry.id   AF-A0A1Y4B020-F1
#
_cell.length_a   1.000
_cell.length_b   1.000
_cell.length_c   1.000
_cell.angle_alpha   90.00
_cell.angle_beta   90.00
_cell.angle_gamma   90.00
#
_symmetry.space_group_name_H-M   'P 1'
#
loop_
_entity.id
_entity.type
_entity.pdbx_description
1 polymer ?
#
loop_
_entity_poly.entity_id
_entity_poly.type
_entity_poly.pdbx_seq_one_letter_code
_entity_poly.pdbx_strand_id
1 'polypeptide(L)'
;EPAPESPPTAPSEARRAFTGSLFPALLPFIGLFLGVLVFWLSLTPAVLNLLVGQAESPEALLRGYRTWYILLIGAAVVAVLLPAAGSVIALKKADISLTLLGLVVVSVGFPLFLGVAMLGQEDVPGLLARSGEDLAQLESGQLEQTTVWLSPRTQQEGLPGPYAEGQPEPVTQYSATGASADPTWTPFYIPDCLGFTPDRQTLYNGNESISWNEENSQQYRLSYTTQFHLVVSVEPVGEEAYG
;
A
#
# COMPACT_ATOMS: atom_id res chain seq x y z
N GLU A 1 -8.34 -78.38 0.09
CA GLU A 1 -8.52 -77.27 -0.87
C GLU A 1 -9.14 -76.09 -0.13
N PRO A 2 -8.64 -74.86 -0.31
CA PRO A 2 -8.73 -73.78 0.67
C PRO A 2 -9.99 -72.92 0.46
N ALA A 3 -10.51 -72.32 1.54
CA ALA A 3 -11.31 -71.11 1.41
C ALA A 3 -10.34 -69.91 1.53
N PRO A 4 -10.31 -68.98 0.56
CA PRO A 4 -9.35 -67.90 0.56
C PRO A 4 -9.64 -66.92 1.69
N GLU A 5 -8.60 -66.54 2.43
CA GLU A 5 -8.63 -65.37 3.30
C GLU A 5 -9.12 -64.16 2.50
N SER A 6 -10.24 -63.59 2.95
CA SER A 6 -10.74 -62.31 2.46
C SER A 6 -9.66 -61.24 2.66
N PRO A 7 -9.32 -60.44 1.62
CA PRO A 7 -8.25 -59.47 1.71
C PRO A 7 -8.60 -58.35 2.70
N PRO A 8 -7.61 -57.72 3.35
CA PRO A 8 -7.86 -56.66 4.32
C PRO A 8 -8.56 -55.47 3.65
N THR A 9 -9.66 -55.02 4.24
CA THR A 9 -10.39 -53.79 3.91
C THR A 9 -9.54 -52.54 4.24
N ALA A 10 -8.46 -52.33 3.49
CA ALA A 10 -7.52 -51.23 3.67
C ALA A 10 -8.05 -49.81 3.35
N PRO A 11 -9.01 -49.57 2.43
CA PRO A 11 -9.38 -48.18 2.07
C PRO A 11 -10.32 -47.49 3.07
N SER A 12 -11.07 -48.24 3.90
CA SER A 12 -12.03 -47.65 4.84
C SER A 12 -11.39 -47.13 6.13
N GLU A 13 -10.33 -47.79 6.61
CA GLU A 13 -9.63 -47.38 7.83
C GLU A 13 -8.74 -46.16 7.59
N ALA A 14 -8.01 -46.10 6.47
CA ALA A 14 -7.23 -44.93 6.10
C ALA A 14 -8.10 -43.67 5.93
N ARG A 15 -9.28 -43.82 5.32
CA ARG A 15 -10.24 -42.70 5.16
C ARG A 15 -10.81 -42.23 6.49
N ARG A 16 -11.11 -43.14 7.42
CA ARG A 16 -11.57 -42.84 8.79
C ARG A 16 -10.48 -42.23 9.67
N ALA A 17 -9.24 -42.71 9.58
CA ALA A 17 -8.11 -42.15 10.32
C ALA A 17 -7.77 -40.72 9.86
N PHE A 18 -7.83 -40.47 8.54
CA PHE A 18 -7.64 -39.13 7.97
C PHE A 18 -8.76 -38.16 8.38
N THR A 19 -10.03 -38.58 8.30
CA THR A 19 -11.18 -37.72 8.65
C THR A 19 -11.43 -37.58 10.16
N GLY A 20 -11.01 -38.56 10.97
CA GLY A 20 -11.30 -38.60 12.41
C GLY A 20 -10.27 -37.92 13.31
N SER A 21 -8.97 -37.94 12.96
CA SER A 21 -7.90 -37.46 13.85
C SER A 21 -6.92 -36.48 13.19
N LEU A 22 -6.52 -36.72 11.94
CA LEU A 22 -5.50 -35.89 11.27
C LEU A 22 -6.05 -34.60 10.65
N PHE A 23 -7.25 -34.65 10.05
CA PHE A 23 -7.82 -33.50 9.35
C PHE A 23 -8.05 -32.27 10.25
N PRO A 24 -8.62 -32.38 11.47
CA PRO A 24 -8.79 -31.23 12.34
C PRO A 24 -7.45 -30.60 12.77
N ALA A 25 -6.39 -31.40 12.93
CA ALA A 25 -5.06 -30.94 13.30
C ALA A 25 -4.36 -30.13 12.18
N LEU A 26 -4.79 -30.30 10.92
CA LEU A 26 -4.27 -29.55 9.77
C LEU A 26 -4.96 -28.21 9.55
N LEU A 27 -6.15 -27.98 10.11
CA LEU A 27 -6.93 -26.76 9.90
C LEU A 27 -6.18 -25.46 10.26
N PRO A 28 -5.42 -25.37 11.38
CA PRO A 28 -4.63 -24.18 11.68
C PRO A 28 -3.58 -23.87 10.62
N PHE A 29 -2.94 -24.90 10.04
CA PHE A 29 -1.95 -24.75 8.98
C PHE A 29 -2.57 -24.30 7.66
N ILE A 30 -3.73 -24.86 7.30
CA ILE A 30 -4.48 -24.41 6.13
C ILE A 30 -4.87 -22.93 6.31
N GLY A 31 -5.36 -22.56 7.49
CA GLY A 31 -5.69 -21.18 7.82
C GLY A 31 -4.49 -20.24 7.72
N LEU A 32 -3.34 -20.64 8.28
CA LEU A 32 -2.09 -19.89 8.19
C LEU A 32 -1.64 -19.72 6.73
N PHE A 33 -1.62 -20.81 5.95
CA PHE A 33 -1.20 -20.77 4.56
C PHE A 33 -2.09 -19.84 3.72
N LEU A 34 -3.41 -19.96 3.85
CA LEU A 34 -4.36 -19.08 3.16
C LEU A 34 -4.22 -17.63 3.64
N GLY A 35 -4.00 -17.42 4.93
CA GLY A 35 -3.78 -16.10 5.51
C GLY A 35 -2.55 -15.40 4.95
N VAL A 36 -1.41 -16.09 4.96
CA VAL A 36 -0.15 -15.59 4.38
C VAL A 36 -0.30 -15.37 2.88
N LEU A 37 -0.99 -16.26 2.17
CA LEU A 37 -1.25 -16.10 0.74
C LEU A 37 -2.08 -14.85 0.43
N VAL A 38 -3.15 -14.59 1.19
CA VAL A 38 -3.96 -13.38 1.04
C VAL A 38 -3.11 -12.13 1.29
N PHE A 39 -2.35 -12.11 2.38
CA PHE A 39 -1.46 -10.99 2.70
C PHE A 39 -0.39 -10.75 1.63
N TRP A 40 0.24 -11.83 1.14
CA TRP A 40 1.22 -11.78 0.07
C TRP A 40 0.62 -11.22 -1.23
N LEU A 41 -0.57 -11.69 -1.62
CA LEU A 41 -1.25 -11.19 -2.82
C LEU A 41 -1.60 -9.70 -2.71
N SER A 42 -1.98 -9.21 -1.53
CA SER A 42 -2.27 -7.79 -1.28
C SER A 42 -1.06 -6.87 -1.46
N LEU A 43 0.16 -7.38 -1.34
CA LEU A 43 1.41 -6.63 -1.56
C LEU A 43 1.83 -6.57 -3.03
N THR A 44 1.19 -7.36 -3.91
CA THR A 44 1.63 -7.44 -5.31
C THR A 44 1.36 -6.13 -6.07
N PRO A 45 2.26 -5.73 -6.99
CA PRO A 45 2.06 -4.55 -7.84
C PRO A 45 0.75 -4.58 -8.64
N ALA A 46 0.28 -5.78 -8.98
CA ALA A 46 -0.99 -5.96 -9.69
C ALA A 46 -2.19 -5.42 -8.91
N VAL A 47 -2.22 -5.58 -7.59
CA VAL A 47 -3.32 -5.10 -6.74
C VAL A 47 -3.32 -3.58 -6.68
N LEU A 48 -2.15 -2.96 -6.44
CA LEU A 48 -2.07 -1.51 -6.43
C LEU A 48 -2.39 -0.93 -7.82
N ASN A 49 -1.85 -1.52 -8.89
CA ASN A 49 -2.11 -1.08 -10.25
C ASN A 49 -3.60 -1.16 -10.64
N LEU A 50 -4.33 -2.14 -10.12
CA LEU A 50 -5.78 -2.23 -10.32
C LEU A 50 -6.53 -1.04 -9.70
N LEU A 51 -6.01 -0.49 -8.60
CA LEU A 51 -6.62 0.60 -7.85
C LEU A 51 -6.22 1.97 -8.36
N VAL A 52 -4.98 2.14 -8.83
CA VAL A 52 -4.41 3.45 -9.22
C VAL A 52 -4.14 3.61 -10.71
N GLY A 53 -3.98 2.51 -11.46
CA GLY A 53 -3.56 2.54 -12.86
C GLY A 53 -4.58 3.12 -13.84
N GLN A 54 -5.79 3.46 -13.38
CA GLN A 54 -6.84 4.12 -14.15
C GLN A 54 -7.33 5.40 -13.44
N ALA A 55 -6.52 5.97 -12.54
CA ALA A 55 -6.91 7.19 -11.84
C ALA A 55 -6.95 8.38 -12.80
N GLU A 56 -8.15 8.90 -13.08
CA GLU A 56 -8.35 10.07 -13.95
C GLU A 56 -8.19 11.40 -13.20
N SER A 57 -8.08 11.37 -11.87
CA SER A 57 -7.92 12.56 -11.04
C SER A 57 -7.02 12.31 -9.82
N PRO A 58 -6.41 13.36 -9.23
CA PRO A 58 -5.65 13.25 -7.98
C PRO A 58 -6.46 12.65 -6.83
N GLU A 59 -7.76 12.94 -6.77
CA GLU A 59 -8.68 12.37 -5.78
C GLU A 59 -8.88 10.86 -5.99
N ALA A 60 -9.10 10.43 -7.24
CA ALA A 60 -9.24 9.01 -7.57
C ALA A 60 -7.95 8.24 -7.22
N LEU A 61 -6.80 8.84 -7.50
CA LEU A 61 -5.50 8.30 -7.15
C LEU A 61 -5.37 8.10 -5.62
N LEU A 62 -5.66 9.14 -4.84
CA LEU A 62 -5.59 9.08 -3.38
C LEU A 62 -6.58 8.06 -2.80
N ARG A 63 -7.80 7.96 -3.36
CA ARG A 63 -8.77 6.92 -2.99
C ARG A 63 -8.26 5.50 -3.28
N GLY A 64 -7.54 5.32 -4.40
CA GLY A 64 -6.89 4.07 -4.75
C GLY A 64 -5.87 3.65 -3.67
N TYR A 65 -4.96 4.55 -3.30
CA TYR A 65 -3.99 4.30 -2.22
C TYR A 65 -4.66 4.04 -0.87
N ARG A 66 -5.67 4.83 -0.50
CA ARG A 66 -6.43 4.61 0.74
C ARG A 66 -7.08 3.22 0.77
N THR A 67 -7.67 2.79 -0.33
CA THR A 67 -8.27 1.46 -0.47
C THR A 67 -7.21 0.37 -0.32
N TRP A 68 -6.04 0.58 -0.91
CA TRP A 68 -4.91 -0.35 -0.76
C TRP A 68 -4.46 -0.48 0.70
N TYR A 69 -4.32 0.62 1.46
CA TYR A 69 -3.99 0.55 2.89
C TYR A 69 -5.03 -0.22 3.71
N ILE A 70 -6.33 -0.04 3.40
CA ILE A 70 -7.41 -0.81 4.03
C ILE A 70 -7.28 -2.30 3.70
N LEU A 71 -6.98 -2.65 2.45
CA LEU A 71 -6.76 -4.04 2.05
C LEU A 71 -5.58 -4.67 2.78
N LEU A 72 -4.48 -3.93 2.95
CA LEU A 72 -3.30 -4.42 3.68
C LEU A 72 -3.60 -4.72 5.15
N ILE A 73 -4.28 -3.79 5.83
CA ILE A 73 -4.71 -3.99 7.23
C ILE A 73 -5.70 -5.15 7.31
N GLY A 74 -6.69 -5.19 6.41
CA GLY A 74 -7.68 -6.27 6.34
C GLY A 74 -7.04 -7.64 6.09
N ALA A 75 -6.05 -7.71 5.20
CA ALA A 75 -5.32 -8.93 4.91
C ALA A 75 -4.52 -9.42 6.11
N ALA A 76 -3.89 -8.52 6.87
CA ALA A 76 -3.21 -8.87 8.12
C ALA A 76 -4.19 -9.45 9.16
N VAL A 77 -5.38 -8.85 9.31
CA VAL A 77 -6.43 -9.37 10.19
C VAL A 77 -6.90 -10.75 9.74
N VAL A 78 -7.17 -10.94 8.44
CA VAL A 78 -7.56 -12.25 7.88
C VAL A 78 -6.46 -13.29 8.11
N ALA A 79 -5.19 -12.91 7.98
CA ALA A 79 -4.05 -13.79 8.20
C ALA A 79 -3.95 -14.31 9.65
N VAL A 80 -4.50 -13.59 10.62
CA VAL A 80 -4.61 -14.03 12.03
C VAL A 80 -5.91 -14.80 12.28
N LEU A 81 -7.03 -14.33 11.74
CA LEU A 81 -8.34 -14.93 11.99
C LEU A 81 -8.49 -16.33 11.41
N LEU A 82 -7.93 -16.60 10.23
CA LEU A 82 -7.99 -17.92 9.59
C LEU A 82 -7.33 -19.03 10.41
N PRO A 83 -6.05 -18.92 10.83
CA PRO A 83 -5.44 -19.93 11.70
C PRO A 83 -6.10 -19.97 13.08
N ALA A 84 -6.60 -18.86 13.62
CA ALA A 84 -7.33 -18.85 14.89
C ALA A 84 -8.64 -19.65 14.80
N ALA A 85 -9.42 -19.49 13.74
CA ALA A 85 -10.63 -20.27 13.50
C ALA A 85 -10.31 -21.76 13.33
N GLY A 86 -9.26 -22.09 12.56
CA GLY A 86 -8.77 -23.46 12.42
C GLY A 86 -8.35 -24.07 13.76
N SER A 87 -7.69 -23.28 14.61
CA SER A 87 -7.26 -23.66 15.96
C SER A 87 -8.43 -23.97 16.88
N VAL A 88 -9.48 -23.14 16.87
CA VAL A 88 -10.69 -23.39 17.67
C VAL A 88 -11.39 -24.67 17.24
N ILE A 89 -11.46 -24.96 15.93
CA ILE A 89 -12.07 -26.20 15.43
C ILE A 89 -11.22 -27.42 15.82
N ALA A 90 -9.90 -27.31 15.72
CA ALA A 90 -8.97 -28.37 16.12
C ALA A 90 -9.11 -28.70 17.62
N LEU A 91 -9.12 -27.68 18.48
CA LEU A 91 -9.25 -27.81 19.93
C LEU A 91 -10.60 -28.41 20.37
N LYS A 92 -11.68 -28.18 19.60
CA LYS A 92 -13.01 -28.76 19.89
C LYS A 92 -13.12 -30.24 19.52
N LYS A 93 -12.28 -30.73 18.61
CA LYS A 93 -12.40 -32.08 18.03
C LYS A 93 -11.28 -33.03 18.45
N ALA A 94 -10.17 -32.51 18.96
CA ALA A 94 -9.01 -33.29 19.37
C ALA A 94 -8.77 -33.19 20.88
N ASP A 95 -8.21 -34.25 21.46
CA ASP A 95 -7.71 -34.19 22.84
C ASP A 95 -6.58 -33.16 22.93
N ILE A 96 -6.68 -32.28 23.94
CA ILE A 96 -5.73 -31.17 24.12
C ILE A 96 -4.37 -31.76 24.52
N SER A 97 -3.40 -31.69 23.61
CA SER A 97 -2.00 -32.03 23.85
C SER A 97 -1.12 -30.78 23.86
N LEU A 98 0.02 -30.84 24.54
CA LEU A 98 1.06 -29.80 24.50
C LEU A 98 1.48 -29.45 23.07
N THR A 99 1.52 -30.44 22.18
CA THR A 99 1.83 -30.27 20.76
C THR A 99 0.76 -29.42 20.05
N LEU A 100 -0.52 -29.65 20.36
CA LEU A 100 -1.63 -28.89 19.76
C LEU A 100 -1.66 -27.46 20.31
N LEU A 101 -1.35 -27.25 21.59
CA LEU A 101 -1.22 -25.91 22.16
C LEU A 101 -0.05 -25.13 21.54
N GLY A 102 1.14 -25.76 21.41
CA GLY A 102 2.29 -25.17 20.73
C GLY A 102 1.98 -24.83 19.27
N LEU A 103 1.22 -25.68 18.59
CA LEU A 103 0.77 -25.44 17.22
C LEU A 103 -0.12 -24.19 17.12
N VAL A 104 -1.08 -24.02 18.03
CA VAL A 104 -1.94 -22.82 18.05
C VAL A 104 -1.10 -21.56 18.26
N VAL A 105 -0.17 -21.59 19.22
CA VAL A 105 0.74 -20.47 19.49
C VAL A 105 1.55 -20.09 18.26
N VAL A 106 2.12 -21.07 17.54
CA VAL A 106 2.90 -20.79 16.33
C VAL A 106 2.00 -20.29 15.20
N SER A 107 0.88 -20.98 14.93
CA SER A 107 0.00 -20.71 13.80
C SER A 107 -0.72 -19.35 13.88
N VAL A 108 -0.98 -18.84 15.09
CA VAL A 108 -1.61 -17.53 15.31
C VAL A 108 -0.57 -16.47 15.70
N GLY A 109 0.40 -16.82 16.53
CA GLY A 109 1.43 -15.90 17.00
C GLY A 109 2.36 -15.42 15.91
N PHE A 110 2.74 -16.31 14.98
CA PHE A 110 3.58 -15.94 13.83
C PHE A 110 2.94 -14.88 12.92
N PRO A 111 1.73 -15.08 12.37
CA PRO A 111 1.10 -14.06 11.51
C PRO A 111 0.73 -12.80 12.28
N LEU A 112 0.40 -12.89 13.58
CA LEU A 112 0.17 -11.72 14.41
C LEU A 112 1.45 -10.87 14.53
N PHE A 113 2.57 -11.50 14.89
CA PHE A 113 3.86 -10.83 14.98
C PHE A 113 4.27 -10.23 13.64
N LEU A 114 4.17 -11.01 12.56
CA LEU A 114 4.53 -10.57 11.21
C LEU A 114 3.66 -9.39 10.76
N GLY A 115 2.34 -9.47 10.94
CA GLY A 115 1.42 -8.41 10.58
C GLY A 115 1.68 -7.11 11.35
N VAL A 116 1.90 -7.19 12.67
CA VAL A 116 2.25 -6.02 13.49
C VAL A 116 3.59 -5.42 13.06
N ALA A 117 4.61 -6.26 12.83
CA ALA A 117 5.93 -5.80 12.41
C ALA A 117 5.88 -5.09 11.05
N MET A 118 5.24 -5.69 10.05
CA MET A 118 5.18 -5.15 8.69
C MET A 118 4.32 -3.88 8.62
N LEU A 119 3.13 -3.88 9.24
CA LEU A 119 2.28 -2.68 9.26
C LEU A 119 2.89 -1.55 10.09
N GLY A 120 3.66 -1.88 11.13
CA GLY A 120 4.31 -0.90 12.00
C GLY A 120 5.59 -0.30 11.40
N GLN A 121 6.40 -1.08 10.67
CA GLN A 121 7.62 -0.58 10.02
C GLN A 121 7.30 0.46 8.94
N GLU A 122 6.20 0.28 8.23
CA GLU A 122 5.77 1.13 7.11
C GLU A 122 4.67 2.13 7.50
N ASP A 123 4.36 2.21 8.80
CA ASP A 123 3.31 3.06 9.39
C ASP A 123 1.99 3.06 8.58
N VAL A 124 1.57 1.89 8.07
CA VAL A 124 0.38 1.75 7.21
C VAL A 124 -0.88 2.33 7.87
N PRO A 125 -1.13 2.15 9.19
CA PRO A 125 -2.23 2.84 9.86
C PRO A 125 -2.11 4.38 9.81
N GLY A 126 -0.90 4.92 9.95
CA GLY A 126 -0.62 6.35 9.80
C GLY A 126 -0.85 6.84 8.37
N LEU A 127 -0.43 6.07 7.36
CA LEU A 127 -0.68 6.35 5.95
C LEU A 127 -2.19 6.37 5.63
N LEU A 128 -2.94 5.43 6.21
CA LEU A 128 -4.40 5.41 6.11
C LEU A 128 -5.02 6.68 6.71
N ALA A 129 -4.58 7.10 7.91
CA ALA A 129 -5.07 8.32 8.54
C ALA A 129 -4.78 9.57 7.68
N ARG A 130 -3.51 9.72 7.25
CA ARG A 130 -3.07 10.82 6.37
C ARG A 130 -3.85 10.87 5.06
N SER A 131 -4.10 9.71 4.43
CA SER A 131 -4.91 9.65 3.20
C SER A 131 -6.37 10.04 3.42
N GLY A 132 -6.90 9.80 4.62
CA GLY A 132 -8.24 10.25 4.99
C GLY A 132 -8.31 11.76 5.19
N GLU A 133 -7.29 12.35 5.82
CA GLU A 133 -7.18 13.80 6.02
C GLU A 133 -7.06 14.55 4.68
N ASP A 134 -6.16 14.11 3.81
CA ASP A 134 -5.99 14.70 2.48
C ASP A 134 -7.24 14.55 1.61
N LEU A 135 -7.96 13.42 1.73
CA LEU A 135 -9.22 13.24 1.02
C LEU A 135 -10.31 14.18 1.53
N ALA A 136 -10.39 14.39 2.85
CA ALA A 136 -11.31 15.37 3.43
C ALA A 136 -10.94 16.82 3.03
N GLN A 137 -9.64 17.10 2.86
CA GLN A 137 -9.15 18.38 2.36
C GLN A 137 -9.59 18.63 0.91
N LEU A 138 -9.48 17.60 0.05
CA LEU A 138 -9.99 17.65 -1.33
C LEU A 138 -11.50 17.88 -1.37
N GLU A 139 -12.27 17.15 -0.56
CA GLU A 139 -13.73 17.26 -0.51
C GLU A 139 -14.20 18.64 0.02
N SER A 140 -13.46 19.23 0.95
CA SER A 140 -13.76 20.57 1.49
C SER A 140 -13.22 21.72 0.63
N GLY A 141 -12.35 21.43 -0.35
CA GLY A 141 -11.68 22.42 -1.18
C GLY A 141 -10.64 23.29 -0.43
N GLN A 142 -10.29 22.95 0.81
CA GLN A 142 -9.35 23.71 1.64
C GLN A 142 -7.90 23.31 1.36
N LEU A 143 -7.48 23.45 0.11
CA LEU A 143 -6.13 23.06 -0.34
C LEU A 143 -5.08 24.11 0.05
N GLU A 144 -3.87 23.65 0.30
CA GLU A 144 -2.72 24.52 0.44
C GLU A 144 -2.33 25.10 -0.92
N GLN A 145 -1.89 26.35 -0.93
CA GLN A 145 -1.43 27.02 -2.15
C GLN A 145 -0.04 27.60 -1.95
N THR A 146 0.85 27.35 -2.92
CA THR A 146 2.20 27.91 -2.90
C THR A 146 2.65 28.29 -4.31
N THR A 147 3.54 29.27 -4.40
CA THR A 147 4.21 29.65 -5.65
C THR A 147 5.67 29.26 -5.54
N VAL A 148 6.12 28.41 -6.47
CA VAL A 148 7.43 27.77 -6.40
C VAL A 148 8.10 27.71 -7.77
N TRP A 149 9.43 27.62 -7.76
CA TRP A 149 10.16 27.09 -8.90
C TRP A 149 10.36 25.59 -8.73
N LEU A 150 10.18 24.85 -9.83
CA LEU A 150 10.38 23.41 -9.87
C LEU A 150 11.80 23.07 -10.34
N SER A 151 12.42 22.09 -9.69
CA SER A 151 13.72 21.55 -10.09
C SER A 151 13.60 20.71 -11.37
N PRO A 152 14.62 20.71 -12.24
CA PRO A 152 14.71 19.78 -13.37
C PRO A 152 14.96 18.33 -12.92
N ARG A 153 15.38 18.11 -11.66
CA ARG A 153 15.58 16.77 -11.10
C ARG A 153 14.22 16.24 -10.65
N THR A 154 13.74 15.24 -11.38
CA THR A 154 12.46 14.57 -11.17
C THR A 154 12.68 13.08 -10.98
N GLN A 155 11.76 12.44 -10.27
CA GLN A 155 11.75 11.00 -10.08
C GLN A 155 10.31 10.51 -10.22
N GLN A 156 10.11 9.43 -10.99
CA GLN A 156 8.82 8.73 -10.98
C GLN A 156 8.76 7.90 -9.70
N GLU A 157 7.66 8.05 -8.95
CA GLU A 157 7.47 7.38 -7.67
C GLU A 157 6.00 7.01 -7.46
N GLY A 158 5.75 6.19 -6.44
CA GLY A 158 4.42 6.03 -5.86
C GLY A 158 4.22 6.97 -4.66
N LEU A 159 2.99 7.04 -4.15
CA LEU A 159 2.78 7.61 -2.82
C LEU A 159 3.38 6.66 -1.76
N PRO A 160 3.75 7.18 -0.58
CA PRO A 160 4.40 6.40 0.47
C PRO A 160 3.63 5.12 0.79
N GLY A 161 4.31 3.97 0.78
CA GLY A 161 3.67 2.69 1.03
C GLY A 161 4.69 1.55 1.14
N PRO A 162 4.26 0.40 1.68
CA PRO A 162 5.16 -0.69 1.97
C PRO A 162 5.78 -1.27 0.70
N TYR A 163 7.10 -1.53 0.75
CA TYR A 163 7.85 -2.20 -0.31
C TYR A 163 7.67 -1.52 -1.68
N ALA A 164 8.04 -0.25 -1.77
CA ALA A 164 7.88 0.59 -2.96
C ALA A 164 8.53 0.03 -4.25
N GLU A 165 9.53 -0.84 -4.13
CA GLU A 165 10.22 -1.40 -5.30
C GLU A 165 9.29 -2.24 -6.18
N GLY A 166 9.16 -1.85 -7.45
CA GLY A 166 8.31 -2.53 -8.44
C GLY A 166 6.82 -2.22 -8.32
N GLN A 167 6.41 -1.35 -7.40
CA GLN A 167 5.05 -0.81 -7.35
C GLN A 167 4.80 0.16 -8.51
N PRO A 168 3.53 0.41 -8.88
CA PRO A 168 3.20 1.47 -9.83
C PRO A 168 3.70 2.83 -9.36
N GLU A 169 4.20 3.63 -10.31
CA GLU A 169 4.73 4.98 -10.08
C GLU A 169 3.84 6.04 -10.77
N PRO A 170 2.59 6.26 -10.29
CA PRO A 170 1.62 7.15 -10.94
C PRO A 170 1.84 8.65 -10.67
N VAL A 171 2.92 9.01 -9.97
CA VAL A 171 3.27 10.39 -9.66
C VAL A 171 4.71 10.69 -10.07
N THR A 172 4.95 11.92 -10.49
CA THR A 172 6.29 12.46 -10.64
C THR A 172 6.59 13.38 -9.46
N GLN A 173 7.62 13.05 -8.69
CA GLN A 173 8.11 13.90 -7.62
C GLN A 173 8.95 15.05 -8.21
N TYR A 174 8.57 16.27 -7.88
CA TYR A 174 9.35 17.47 -8.12
C TYR A 174 9.86 18.03 -6.80
N SER A 175 11.16 18.30 -6.70
CA SER A 175 11.66 19.20 -5.66
C SER A 175 11.33 20.62 -6.05
N ALA A 176 10.73 21.38 -5.14
CA ALA A 176 10.40 22.77 -5.37
C ALA A 176 10.97 23.68 -4.29
N THR A 177 11.24 24.93 -4.65
CA THR A 177 11.72 25.96 -3.72
C THR A 177 10.89 27.24 -3.90
N GLY A 178 10.60 27.92 -2.79
CA GLY A 178 9.82 29.15 -2.79
C GLY A 178 10.66 30.37 -3.20
N ALA A 179 9.99 31.51 -3.38
CA ALA A 179 10.63 32.79 -3.69
C ALA A 179 11.52 33.35 -2.55
N SER A 180 11.48 32.77 -1.35
CA SER A 180 12.30 33.21 -0.21
C SER A 180 13.70 32.63 -0.28
N ALA A 181 14.70 33.41 0.14
CA ALA A 181 16.14 33.10 0.16
C ALA A 181 16.58 31.86 1.01
N ASP A 182 15.64 31.04 1.46
CA ASP A 182 15.88 29.82 2.20
C ASP A 182 15.81 28.62 1.23
N PRO A 183 16.92 27.89 0.98
CA PRO A 183 17.01 26.85 -0.04
C PRO A 183 16.42 25.52 0.44
N THR A 184 15.29 25.57 1.15
CA THR A 184 14.57 24.35 1.54
C THR A 184 13.82 23.81 0.34
N TRP A 185 14.33 22.71 -0.19
CA TRP A 185 13.69 21.96 -1.27
C TRP A 185 12.61 21.06 -0.68
N THR A 186 11.35 21.36 -0.98
CA THR A 186 10.21 20.57 -0.54
C THR A 186 9.77 19.64 -1.66
N PRO A 187 9.55 18.34 -1.40
CA PRO A 187 9.01 17.44 -2.39
C PRO A 187 7.50 17.68 -2.60
N PHE A 188 7.09 17.71 -3.85
CA PHE A 188 5.70 17.73 -4.30
C PHE A 188 5.46 16.59 -5.26
N TYR A 189 4.36 15.86 -5.09
CA TYR A 189 4.00 14.73 -5.94
C TYR A 189 2.95 15.19 -6.94
N ILE A 190 3.33 15.27 -8.21
CA ILE A 190 2.43 15.67 -9.30
C ILE A 190 1.89 14.41 -9.98
N PRO A 191 0.58 14.15 -9.91
CA PRO A 191 -0.02 12.99 -10.58
C PRO A 191 0.09 13.07 -12.10
N ASP A 192 0.40 11.94 -12.71
CA ASP A 192 0.50 11.84 -14.17
C ASP A 192 -0.84 12.14 -14.87
N CYS A 193 -1.97 11.91 -14.17
CA CYS A 193 -3.30 12.23 -14.68
C CYS A 193 -3.56 13.74 -14.88
N LEU A 194 -2.73 14.61 -14.30
CA LEU A 194 -2.78 16.05 -14.60
C LEU A 194 -2.15 16.40 -15.95
N GLY A 195 -1.42 15.47 -16.59
CA GLY A 195 -0.75 15.72 -17.87
C GLY A 195 0.33 16.80 -17.81
N PHE A 196 0.81 17.15 -16.62
CA PHE A 196 1.75 18.23 -16.42
C PHE A 196 3.13 17.88 -16.99
N THR A 197 3.56 18.61 -18.03
CA THR A 197 4.87 18.47 -18.65
C THR A 197 5.48 19.86 -18.83
N PRO A 198 6.32 20.34 -17.89
CA PRO A 198 6.91 21.66 -17.99
C PRO A 198 7.99 21.71 -19.08
N ASP A 199 8.21 22.88 -19.66
CA ASP A 199 9.40 23.11 -20.48
C ASP A 199 10.64 23.05 -19.58
N ARG A 200 11.52 22.09 -19.86
CA ARG A 200 12.75 21.89 -19.07
C ARG A 200 13.69 23.09 -19.11
N GLN A 201 13.61 23.93 -20.14
CA GLN A 201 14.46 25.11 -20.27
C GLN A 201 14.05 26.24 -19.32
N THR A 202 12.78 26.25 -18.90
CA THR A 202 12.22 27.27 -18.01
C THR A 202 12.16 26.80 -16.55
N LEU A 203 12.64 25.60 -16.23
CA LEU A 203 12.76 25.14 -14.85
C LEU A 203 13.91 25.84 -14.10
N TYR A 204 13.95 25.66 -12.77
CA TYR A 204 14.98 26.26 -11.93
C TYR A 204 16.38 25.78 -12.31
N ASN A 205 17.29 26.70 -12.58
CA ASN A 205 18.69 26.41 -12.83
C ASN A 205 19.53 26.65 -11.58
N GLY A 206 19.90 25.56 -10.92
CA GLY A 206 20.75 25.59 -9.72
C GLY A 206 22.21 26.01 -9.95
N ASN A 207 22.64 26.21 -11.20
CA ASN A 207 23.96 26.76 -11.53
C ASN A 207 23.95 28.29 -11.66
N GLU A 208 22.77 28.91 -11.69
CA GLU A 208 22.58 30.34 -11.89
C GLU A 208 22.14 31.03 -10.59
N SER A 209 22.21 32.37 -10.54
CA SER A 209 21.78 33.13 -9.37
C SER A 209 20.25 33.12 -9.21
N ILE A 210 19.76 33.43 -8.01
CA ILE A 210 18.31 33.60 -7.75
C ILE A 210 17.73 34.68 -8.68
N SER A 211 18.41 35.82 -8.82
CA SER A 211 17.98 36.91 -9.71
C SER A 211 17.90 36.49 -11.17
N TRP A 212 18.78 35.60 -11.62
CA TRP A 212 18.71 35.07 -12.99
C TRP A 212 17.46 34.19 -13.16
N ASN A 213 17.16 33.34 -12.18
CA ASN A 213 15.97 32.49 -12.20
C ASN A 213 14.67 33.29 -12.10
N GLU A 214 14.66 34.45 -11.42
CA GLU A 214 13.53 35.38 -11.41
C GLU A 214 13.18 35.91 -12.81
N GLU A 215 14.20 36.09 -13.67
CA GLU A 215 14.03 36.62 -15.02
C GLU A 215 13.86 35.52 -16.10
N ASN A 216 14.38 34.31 -15.86
CA ASN A 216 14.54 33.28 -16.90
C ASN A 216 13.82 31.95 -16.58
N SER A 217 13.29 31.76 -15.37
CA SER A 217 12.61 30.52 -14.97
C SER A 217 11.13 30.75 -14.65
N GLN A 218 10.29 29.81 -15.09
CA GLN A 218 8.86 29.78 -14.87
C GLN A 218 8.56 29.39 -13.41
N GLN A 219 7.79 30.24 -12.73
CA GLN A 219 7.17 29.91 -11.46
C GLN A 219 5.83 29.19 -11.68
N TYR A 220 5.49 28.26 -10.79
CA TYR A 220 4.23 27.55 -10.80
C TYR A 220 3.49 27.78 -9.50
N ARG A 221 2.20 28.07 -9.60
CA ARG A 221 1.25 28.03 -8.49
C ARG A 221 0.74 26.60 -8.37
N LEU A 222 1.02 25.99 -7.24
CA LEU A 222 0.58 24.64 -6.90
C LEU A 222 -0.59 24.74 -5.91
N SER A 223 -1.67 24.00 -6.16
CA SER A 223 -2.65 23.67 -5.13
C SER A 223 -2.45 22.21 -4.71
N TYR A 224 -2.27 21.92 -3.42
CA TYR A 224 -1.83 20.61 -2.96
C TYR A 224 -2.43 20.22 -1.60
N THR A 225 -2.33 18.93 -1.26
CA THR A 225 -2.78 18.39 0.03
C THR A 225 -1.69 18.45 1.11
N THR A 226 -2.06 18.61 2.37
CA THR A 226 -1.12 18.89 3.44
C THR A 226 -0.27 17.68 3.84
N GLN A 227 -0.83 16.46 3.88
CA GLN A 227 -0.10 15.30 4.42
C GLN A 227 0.85 14.68 3.41
N PHE A 228 0.38 14.48 2.17
CA PHE A 228 1.19 13.87 1.11
C PHE A 228 1.87 14.87 0.19
N HIS A 229 1.55 16.17 0.26
CA HIS A 229 1.95 17.14 -0.77
C HIS A 229 1.53 16.70 -2.18
N LEU A 230 0.37 16.05 -2.27
CA LEU A 230 -0.20 15.61 -3.54
C LEU A 230 -0.77 16.83 -4.26
N VAL A 231 -0.24 17.10 -5.45
CA VAL A 231 -0.65 18.27 -6.22
C VAL A 231 -1.96 17.96 -6.95
N VAL A 232 -2.88 18.93 -6.88
CA VAL A 232 -4.23 18.86 -7.44
C VAL A 232 -4.36 19.75 -8.67
N SER A 233 -3.66 20.89 -8.66
CA SER A 233 -3.54 21.76 -9.83
C SER A 233 -2.15 22.39 -9.91
N VAL A 234 -1.69 22.62 -11.14
CA VAL A 234 -0.42 23.28 -11.45
C VAL A 234 -0.71 24.35 -12.49
N GLU A 235 -0.44 25.61 -12.15
CA GLU A 235 -0.68 26.75 -13.04
C GLU A 235 0.60 27.57 -13.20
N PRO A 236 1.06 27.89 -14.42
CA PRO A 236 2.18 28.80 -14.61
C PRO A 236 1.81 30.20 -14.14
N VAL A 237 2.68 30.83 -13.34
CA VAL A 237 2.51 32.22 -12.90
C VAL A 237 2.95 33.17 -13.99
N GLY A 238 2.07 34.09 -14.40
CA GLY A 238 2.36 35.11 -15.40
C GLY A 238 1.74 34.86 -16.78
N GLU A 239 1.18 33.68 -17.02
CA GLU A 239 0.21 33.49 -18.11
C GLU A 239 -1.17 33.88 -17.58
N GLU A 240 -1.54 35.16 -17.72
CA GLU A 240 -2.95 35.54 -17.63
C GLU A 240 -3.72 34.71 -18.67
N ALA A 241 -4.71 33.94 -18.20
CA ALA A 241 -5.62 33.18 -19.02
C ALA A 241 -6.28 34.07 -20.08
N TYR A 242 -5.71 34.12 -21.28
CA TYR A 242 -6.40 34.63 -22.45
C TYR A 242 -7.37 33.55 -22.94
N GLY A 243 -8.59 33.59 -22.41
CA GLY A 243 -9.81 33.08 -23.07
C GLY A 243 -10.15 31.61 -22.85
#